data_AF-A0A1G0H113-F1
#
_entry.id   AF-A0A1G0H113-F1
#
_cell.length_a   1.000
_cell.length_b   1.000
_cell.length_c   1.000
_cell.angle_alpha   90.00
_cell.angle_beta   90.00
_cell.angle_gamma   90.00
#
_symmetry.space_group_name_H-M   'P 1'
#
loop_
_entity.id
_entity.type
_entity.pdbx_description
1 polymer ?
#
loop_
_entity_poly.entity_id
_entity_poly.type
_entity_poly.pdbx_seq_one_letter_code
_entity_poly.pdbx_strand_id
1 'polypeptide(L)'
;MLSEEVSKAAKEAEWQKTLRRLGFGEIDVTNVNPSDILYLAERWQFLQVVESGGNKPALETPELITAKSGWTIINYGDAMATSPGKFLFGGGYFRIFGDDDDDEGGGIVNPKKGTIFKQAFDSAAEMIQLAKEFGWDGVQIVDGHPNMQRAAWVEACRIGVRLDGYKADIEAEKTRRRIVSATIDEMHAALKGAPKTSGRR
;
A
#
# COMPACT_ATOMS: atom_id res chain seq x y z
N MET A 1 -22.00 26.00 -4.85
CA MET A 1 -21.02 25.72 -3.77
C MET A 1 -21.68 26.11 -2.46
N LEU A 2 -21.82 25.19 -1.51
CA LEU A 2 -22.22 25.54 -0.14
C LEU A 2 -21.07 26.32 0.51
N SER A 3 -21.36 27.33 1.33
CA SER A 3 -20.32 27.98 2.12
C SER A 3 -19.65 26.98 3.07
N GLU A 4 -18.38 27.20 3.42
CA GLU A 4 -17.62 26.29 4.30
C GLU A 4 -18.32 26.02 5.63
N GLU A 5 -19.01 27.03 6.18
CA GLU A 5 -19.77 26.91 7.42
C GLU A 5 -20.95 25.95 7.30
N VAL A 6 -21.67 26.01 6.18
CA VAL A 6 -22.81 25.12 5.92
C VAL A 6 -22.33 23.68 5.69
N SER A 7 -21.18 23.51 5.03
CA SER A 7 -20.54 22.20 4.85
C SER A 7 -20.09 21.59 6.18
N LYS A 8 -19.51 22.40 7.07
CA LYS A 8 -19.05 21.97 8.39
C LYS A 8 -20.22 21.56 9.29
N ALA A 9 -21.29 22.36 9.32
CA ALA A 9 -22.49 22.06 10.10
C ALA A 9 -23.19 20.77 9.62
N ALA A 10 -23.24 20.53 8.31
CA ALA A 10 -23.81 19.31 7.75
C ALA A 10 -23.01 18.05 8.16
N LYS A 11 -21.67 18.12 8.09
CA LYS A 11 -20.78 17.03 8.52
C LYS A 11 -20.91 16.73 10.02
N GLU A 12 -21.00 17.77 10.85
CA GLU A 12 -21.18 17.61 12.29
C GLU A 12 -22.53 16.94 12.62
N ALA A 13 -23.61 17.34 11.95
CA ALA A 13 -24.93 16.72 12.14
C ALA A 13 -24.93 15.23 11.74
N GLU A 14 -24.25 14.87 10.66
CA GLU A 14 -24.11 13.50 10.20
C GLU A 14 -23.26 12.64 11.16
N TRP A 15 -22.17 13.22 11.67
CA TRP A 15 -21.33 12.61 12.70
C TRP A 15 -22.15 12.28 13.96
N GLN A 16 -22.87 13.25 14.51
CA GLN A 16 -23.69 13.07 15.70
C GLN A 16 -24.81 12.03 15.50
N LYS A 17 -25.42 12.00 14.31
CA LYS A 17 -26.41 10.99 13.95
C LYS A 17 -25.80 9.58 13.96
N THR A 18 -24.58 9.44 13.47
CA THR A 18 -23.85 8.17 13.43
C THR A 18 -23.48 7.69 14.82
N LEU A 19 -22.97 8.58 15.68
CA LEU A 19 -22.63 8.25 17.07
C LEU A 19 -23.83 7.70 17.85
N ARG A 20 -24.99 8.37 17.75
CA ARG A 20 -26.21 7.90 18.40
C ARG A 20 -26.65 6.53 17.88
N ARG A 21 -26.53 6.28 16.57
CA ARG A 21 -26.88 4.97 15.98
C ARG A 21 -26.04 3.83 16.54
N LEU A 22 -24.78 4.12 16.86
CA LEU A 22 -23.84 3.16 17.42
C LEU A 22 -23.96 3.03 18.94
N GLY A 23 -24.89 3.75 19.58
CA GLY A 23 -25.07 3.73 21.04
C GLY A 23 -24.00 4.51 21.79
N PHE A 24 -23.16 5.29 21.10
CA PHE A 24 -22.18 6.16 21.73
C PHE A 24 -22.84 7.48 22.14
N GLY A 25 -22.48 7.97 23.33
CA GLY A 25 -22.84 9.31 23.81
C GLY A 25 -21.99 10.40 23.15
N GLU A 26 -21.77 11.51 23.87
CA GLU A 26 -20.79 12.51 23.45
C GLU A 26 -19.38 11.90 23.52
N ILE A 27 -18.71 11.80 22.38
CA ILE A 27 -17.32 11.37 22.28
C ILE A 27 -16.45 12.62 22.32
N ASP A 28 -15.60 12.71 23.34
CA ASP A 28 -14.56 13.74 23.40
C ASP A 28 -13.38 13.36 22.50
N VAL A 29 -13.23 14.09 21.40
CA VAL A 29 -12.12 13.95 20.45
C VAL A 29 -11.11 15.11 20.55
N THR A 30 -11.23 15.99 21.56
CA THR A 30 -10.35 17.18 21.67
C THR A 30 -8.87 16.83 21.82
N ASN A 31 -8.56 15.64 22.36
CA ASN A 31 -7.19 15.14 22.51
C ASN A 31 -6.76 14.17 21.40
N VAL A 32 -7.57 13.98 20.34
CA VAL A 32 -7.21 13.10 19.21
C VAL A 32 -6.37 13.89 18.20
N ASN A 33 -5.13 13.48 18.03
CA ASN A 33 -4.19 14.07 17.09
C ASN A 33 -4.13 13.27 15.78
N PRO A 34 -3.70 13.90 14.66
CA PRO A 34 -3.45 13.17 13.40
C PRO A 34 -2.49 11.98 13.56
N SER A 35 -1.56 12.05 14.51
CA SER A 35 -0.66 10.94 14.84
C SER A 35 -1.39 9.72 15.42
N ASP A 36 -2.47 9.92 16.16
CA ASP A 36 -3.26 8.82 16.74
C ASP A 36 -4.05 8.11 15.65
N ILE A 37 -4.58 8.88 14.69
CA ILE A 37 -5.22 8.36 13.49
C ILE A 37 -4.21 7.57 12.64
N LEU A 38 -2.99 8.10 12.47
CA LEU A 38 -1.91 7.41 11.77
C LEU A 38 -1.50 6.12 12.47
N TYR A 39 -1.33 6.13 13.80
CA TYR A 39 -1.02 4.95 14.59
C TYR A 39 -2.07 3.84 14.41
N LEU A 40 -3.35 4.22 14.37
CA LEU A 40 -4.43 3.32 14.04
C LEU A 40 -4.32 2.81 12.59
N ALA A 41 -4.09 3.70 11.64
CA ALA A 41 -3.93 3.38 10.22
C ALA A 41 -2.70 2.52 9.90
N GLU A 42 -1.67 2.47 10.76
CA GLU A 42 -0.52 1.57 10.60
C GLU A 42 -0.93 0.10 10.54
N ARG A 43 -2.07 -0.26 11.16
CA ARG A 43 -2.63 -1.61 11.09
C ARG A 43 -3.49 -1.83 9.84
N TRP A 44 -3.96 -0.75 9.24
CA TRP A 44 -4.88 -0.69 8.10
C TRP A 44 -4.21 -0.07 6.85
N GLN A 45 -2.98 -0.48 6.53
CA GLN A 45 -2.24 0.14 5.43
C GLN A 45 -2.88 -0.18 4.08
N PHE A 46 -3.24 0.84 3.32
CA PHE A 46 -3.82 0.69 1.99
C PHE A 46 -3.13 1.61 0.98
N LEU A 47 -3.36 1.35 -0.30
CA LEU A 47 -2.93 2.22 -1.39
C LEU A 47 -3.96 2.19 -2.52
N GLN A 48 -4.26 3.35 -3.06
CA GLN A 48 -5.13 3.56 -4.21
C GLN A 48 -4.41 4.40 -5.26
N VAL A 49 -4.37 3.90 -6.49
CA VAL A 49 -3.72 4.56 -7.61
C VAL A 49 -4.61 4.52 -8.84
N VAL A 50 -4.43 5.51 -9.71
CA VAL A 50 -5.08 5.61 -11.02
C VAL A 50 -4.05 5.85 -12.11
N GLU A 51 -4.43 5.54 -13.34
CA GLU A 51 -3.62 5.80 -14.52
C GLU A 51 -3.60 7.32 -14.81
N SER A 52 -2.40 7.90 -14.96
CA SER A 52 -2.27 9.36 -15.11
C SER A 52 -2.54 9.88 -16.53
N GLY A 53 -2.52 9.02 -17.56
CA GLY A 53 -2.66 9.39 -18.96
C GLY A 53 -4.10 9.50 -19.46
N GLY A 54 -5.06 8.91 -18.73
CA GLY A 54 -6.46 8.78 -19.16
C GLY A 54 -6.66 7.85 -20.36
N ASN A 55 -5.67 7.02 -20.69
CA ASN A 55 -5.65 6.20 -21.90
C ASN A 55 -6.08 4.75 -21.66
N LYS A 56 -6.15 4.33 -20.40
CA LYS A 56 -6.67 3.01 -20.04
C LYS A 56 -8.15 3.10 -19.70
N PRO A 57 -9.00 2.24 -20.30
CA PRO A 57 -10.39 2.16 -19.90
C PRO A 57 -10.53 1.34 -18.61
N ALA A 58 -11.56 1.66 -17.84
CA ALA A 58 -12.01 0.79 -16.77
C ALA A 58 -12.44 -0.59 -17.33
N LEU A 59 -12.16 -1.64 -16.57
CA LEU A 59 -12.65 -2.99 -16.82
C LEU A 59 -14.13 -3.08 -16.44
N GLU A 60 -14.89 -3.86 -17.22
CA GLU A 60 -16.29 -4.16 -16.91
C GLU A 60 -16.43 -4.91 -15.57
N THR A 61 -15.47 -5.77 -15.25
CA THR A 61 -15.38 -6.48 -13.97
C THR A 61 -13.97 -6.36 -13.42
N PRO A 62 -13.78 -5.98 -12.14
CA PRO A 62 -12.46 -5.88 -11.55
C PRO A 62 -11.76 -7.24 -11.48
N GLU A 63 -10.47 -7.25 -11.82
CA GLU A 63 -9.61 -8.43 -11.69
C GLU A 63 -8.94 -8.46 -10.31
N LEU A 64 -8.82 -9.66 -9.74
CA LEU A 64 -8.16 -9.86 -8.44
C LEU A 64 -6.79 -10.50 -8.66
N ILE A 65 -5.74 -9.74 -8.38
CA ILE A 65 -4.34 -10.17 -8.53
C ILE A 65 -3.77 -10.45 -7.14
N THR A 66 -3.11 -11.59 -6.96
CA THR A 66 -2.42 -11.90 -5.70
C THR A 66 -0.97 -11.44 -5.79
N ALA A 67 -0.61 -10.44 -4.98
CA ALA A 67 0.75 -9.95 -4.86
C ALA A 67 1.69 -11.01 -4.27
N LYS A 68 3.01 -10.87 -4.49
CA LYS A 68 4.05 -11.72 -3.89
C LYS A 68 4.02 -11.69 -2.37
N SER A 69 3.57 -10.60 -1.77
CA SER A 69 3.32 -10.45 -0.33
C SER A 69 2.17 -11.34 0.18
N GLY A 70 1.30 -11.80 -0.72
CA GLY A 70 0.06 -12.52 -0.43
C GLY A 70 -1.19 -11.62 -0.41
N TRP A 71 -1.04 -10.30 -0.49
CA TRP A 71 -2.16 -9.35 -0.51
C TRP A 71 -2.92 -9.40 -1.84
N THR A 72 -4.19 -9.00 -1.80
CA THR A 72 -5.00 -8.88 -3.00
C THR A 72 -4.91 -7.46 -3.53
N ILE A 73 -4.52 -7.33 -4.80
CA ILE A 73 -4.62 -6.11 -5.59
C ILE A 73 -5.89 -6.22 -6.43
N ILE A 74 -6.79 -5.26 -6.26
CA ILE A 74 -8.01 -5.14 -7.05
C ILE A 74 -7.68 -4.23 -8.23
N ASN A 75 -7.75 -4.76 -9.44
CA ASN A 75 -7.46 -4.08 -10.69
C ASN A 75 -8.76 -3.73 -11.41
N TYR A 76 -9.01 -2.44 -11.59
CA TYR A 76 -10.13 -1.89 -12.34
C TYR A 76 -9.73 -1.51 -13.77
N GLY A 77 -8.50 -1.80 -14.23
CA GLY A 77 -8.00 -1.44 -15.56
C GLY A 77 -7.32 -0.08 -15.60
N ASP A 78 -8.04 0.96 -15.20
CA ASP A 78 -7.58 2.35 -15.08
C ASP A 78 -7.26 2.75 -13.63
N ALA A 79 -7.59 1.89 -12.66
CA ALA A 79 -7.32 2.08 -11.25
C ALA A 79 -6.89 0.77 -10.58
N MET A 80 -6.09 0.87 -9.53
CA MET A 80 -5.74 -0.27 -8.67
C MET A 80 -5.82 0.11 -7.21
N ALA A 81 -6.27 -0.83 -6.38
CA ALA A 81 -6.32 -0.66 -4.94
C ALA A 81 -5.82 -1.93 -4.23
N THR A 82 -5.11 -1.76 -3.11
CA THR A 82 -4.75 -2.88 -2.25
C THR A 82 -4.80 -2.49 -0.78
N SER A 83 -5.01 -3.49 0.07
CA SER A 83 -5.04 -3.39 1.53
C SER A 83 -4.73 -4.77 2.12
N PRO A 84 -4.56 -4.91 3.46
CA PRO A 84 -4.23 -6.19 4.07
C PRO A 84 -5.41 -7.17 4.01
N GLY A 85 -6.65 -6.69 3.84
CA GLY A 85 -7.86 -7.50 3.71
C GLY A 85 -7.99 -8.56 4.81
N LYS A 86 -7.93 -9.85 4.44
CA LYS A 86 -8.01 -10.98 5.38
C LYS A 86 -6.87 -11.03 6.40
N PHE A 87 -5.74 -10.38 6.14
CA PHE A 87 -4.59 -10.34 7.05
C PHE A 87 -4.73 -9.26 8.13
N LEU A 88 -5.79 -8.44 8.07
CA LEU A 88 -6.07 -7.37 9.00
C LEU A 88 -6.42 -7.87 10.40
N PHE A 89 -7.15 -8.99 10.48
CA PHE A 89 -7.60 -9.62 11.73
C PHE A 89 -6.73 -10.82 12.12
N GLY A 90 -5.69 -11.13 11.34
CA GLY A 90 -4.76 -12.24 11.58
C GLY A 90 -3.32 -11.85 11.24
N GLY A 91 -2.89 -10.63 11.56
CA GLY A 91 -1.63 -10.06 11.08
C GLY A 91 -0.36 -10.91 11.30
N GLY A 92 0.69 -10.59 10.55
CA GLY A 92 1.99 -11.27 10.62
C GLY A 92 2.53 -11.44 12.05
N TYR A 93 3.07 -12.63 12.34
CA TYR A 93 3.59 -13.07 13.65
C TYR A 93 2.66 -12.94 14.86
N PHE A 94 1.34 -12.78 14.69
CA PHE A 94 0.40 -12.87 15.81
C PHE A 94 -0.34 -14.20 15.79
N ARG A 95 -0.43 -14.84 16.96
CA ARG A 95 -1.22 -16.06 17.18
C ARG A 95 -2.68 -15.64 17.37
N ILE A 96 -3.59 -16.24 16.61
CA ILE A 96 -5.01 -16.22 16.94
C ILE A 96 -5.18 -17.19 18.12
N PHE A 97 -5.60 -16.69 19.28
CA PHE A 97 -6.13 -17.56 20.33
C PHE A 97 -7.54 -17.92 19.90
N GLY A 98 -7.69 -19.11 19.28
CA GLY A 98 -9.00 -19.73 19.09
C GLY A 98 -9.43 -20.31 20.43
N ASP A 99 -10.62 -19.93 20.87
CA ASP A 99 -11.30 -20.47 22.05
C ASP A 99 -11.99 -21.77 21.62
N ASP A 100 -11.19 -22.81 21.38
CA ASP A 100 -11.67 -24.18 21.19
C ASP A 100 -10.69 -25.15 21.86
N ASP A 101 -11.27 -25.99 22.71
CA ASP A 101 -10.70 -26.83 23.77
C ASP A 101 -9.78 -28.00 23.30
N ASP A 102 -8.89 -27.81 22.33
CA ASP A 102 -7.86 -28.82 22.06
C ASP A 102 -6.52 -28.20 21.62
N ASP A 103 -5.48 -28.58 22.35
CA ASP A 103 -4.08 -28.21 22.19
C ASP A 103 -3.55 -28.40 20.75
N GLU A 104 -3.61 -27.35 19.93
CA GLU A 104 -2.65 -27.11 18.84
C GLU A 104 -2.48 -25.60 18.59
N GLY A 105 -1.38 -25.05 19.11
CA GLY A 105 -1.12 -23.62 19.15
C GLY A 105 -1.29 -22.88 17.82
N GLY A 106 -1.97 -21.73 17.90
CA GLY A 106 -2.27 -20.84 16.78
C GLY A 106 -1.12 -20.69 15.78
N GLY A 107 -1.36 -21.16 14.55
CA GLY A 107 -0.40 -21.16 13.47
C GLY A 107 -0.11 -19.77 12.91
N ILE A 108 1.06 -19.61 12.29
CA ILE A 108 1.48 -18.39 11.60
C ILE A 108 0.51 -18.11 10.44
N VAL A 109 -0.20 -16.99 10.49
CA VAL A 109 -0.99 -16.49 9.37
C VAL A 109 -0.02 -15.88 8.35
N ASN A 110 0.08 -16.47 7.16
CA ASN A 110 0.96 -16.12 6.04
C ASN A 110 2.48 -16.32 6.27
N PRO A 111 2.92 -17.58 6.47
CA PRO A 111 4.32 -17.88 6.75
C PRO A 111 5.25 -17.45 5.60
N LYS A 112 6.46 -17.01 5.96
CA LYS A 112 7.55 -16.62 5.04
C LYS A 112 7.34 -15.32 4.24
N LYS A 113 6.30 -14.52 4.53
CA LYS A 113 6.04 -13.24 3.83
C LYS A 113 6.48 -11.98 4.60
N GLY A 114 7.01 -12.14 5.81
CA GLY A 114 7.46 -11.03 6.65
C GLY A 114 6.32 -10.34 7.42
N THR A 115 6.61 -9.17 8.00
CA THR A 115 5.64 -8.37 8.76
C THR A 115 4.63 -7.68 7.84
N ILE A 116 3.49 -7.23 8.38
CA ILE A 116 2.49 -6.42 7.64
C ILE A 116 3.14 -5.21 6.98
N PHE A 117 4.07 -4.53 7.67
CA PHE A 117 4.83 -3.40 7.10
C PHE A 117 5.64 -3.78 5.87
N LYS A 118 6.34 -4.93 5.91
CA LYS A 118 7.09 -5.42 4.74
C LYS A 118 6.15 -5.81 3.61
N GLN A 119 5.07 -6.51 3.93
CA GLN A 119 4.07 -6.91 2.94
C GLN A 119 3.42 -5.69 2.27
N ALA A 120 3.12 -4.64 3.03
CA ALA A 120 2.60 -3.38 2.52
C ALA A 120 3.59 -2.70 1.55
N PHE A 121 4.87 -2.65 1.93
CA PHE A 121 5.92 -2.12 1.07
C PHE A 121 6.03 -2.91 -0.25
N ASP A 122 6.13 -4.23 -0.15
CA ASP A 122 6.29 -5.11 -1.30
C ASP A 122 5.05 -5.05 -2.23
N SER A 123 3.83 -4.98 -1.66
CA SER A 123 2.58 -4.86 -2.43
C SER A 123 2.48 -3.51 -3.15
N ALA A 124 2.87 -2.42 -2.48
CA ALA A 124 2.88 -1.10 -3.09
C ALA A 124 3.88 -1.01 -4.26
N ALA A 125 5.07 -1.61 -4.11
CA ALA A 125 6.04 -1.68 -5.20
C ALA A 125 5.50 -2.54 -6.37
N GLU A 126 4.87 -3.68 -6.07
CA GLU A 126 4.30 -4.56 -7.08
C GLU A 126 3.15 -3.90 -7.86
N MET A 127 2.33 -3.05 -7.23
CA MET A 127 1.33 -2.25 -7.95
C MET A 127 1.96 -1.35 -9.03
N ILE A 128 3.15 -0.79 -8.77
CA ILE A 128 3.85 0.06 -9.76
C ILE A 128 4.47 -0.78 -10.89
N GLN A 129 4.95 -1.98 -10.57
CA GLN A 129 5.41 -2.94 -11.59
C GLN A 129 4.24 -3.35 -12.50
N LEU A 130 3.09 -3.69 -11.91
CA LEU A 130 1.87 -4.03 -12.64
C LEU A 130 1.39 -2.88 -13.53
N ALA A 131 1.40 -1.64 -13.02
CA ALA A 131 1.04 -0.47 -13.83
C ALA A 131 1.91 -0.37 -15.09
N LYS A 132 3.22 -0.61 -14.96
CA LYS A 132 4.15 -0.65 -16.10
C LYS A 132 3.85 -1.83 -17.05
N GLU A 133 3.57 -3.02 -16.51
CA GLU A 133 3.22 -4.21 -17.29
C GLU A 133 1.92 -4.04 -18.08
N PHE A 134 0.93 -3.36 -17.49
CA PHE A 134 -0.32 -2.99 -18.15
C PHE A 134 -0.18 -1.80 -19.11
N GLY A 135 1.03 -1.25 -19.22
CA GLY A 135 1.36 -0.16 -20.13
C GLY A 135 0.65 1.14 -19.78
N TRP A 136 0.52 1.45 -18.49
CA TRP A 136 0.08 2.76 -18.01
C TRP A 136 1.13 3.82 -18.34
N ASP A 137 0.72 5.02 -18.76
CA ASP A 137 1.66 6.09 -19.11
C ASP A 137 2.26 6.76 -17.86
N GLY A 138 1.55 6.64 -16.75
CA GLY A 138 1.98 7.07 -15.43
C GLY A 138 0.99 6.61 -14.37
N VAL A 139 1.36 6.82 -13.11
CA VAL A 139 0.57 6.47 -11.95
C VAL A 139 0.29 7.72 -11.12
N GLN A 140 -0.95 7.98 -10.78
CA GLN A 140 -1.33 9.01 -9.82
C GLN A 140 -1.80 8.34 -8.53
N ILE A 141 -1.16 8.68 -7.41
CA ILE A 141 -1.65 8.28 -6.09
C ILE A 141 -2.88 9.12 -5.76
N VAL A 142 -4.00 8.46 -5.51
CA VAL A 142 -5.24 9.09 -5.07
C VAL A 142 -5.25 9.19 -3.55
N ASP A 143 -4.96 8.08 -2.89
CA ASP A 143 -4.90 7.99 -1.43
C ASP A 143 -4.08 6.76 -1.00
N GLY A 144 -3.68 6.72 0.26
CA GLY A 144 -3.03 5.56 0.85
C GLY A 144 -2.27 5.89 2.11
N HIS A 145 -1.80 4.85 2.78
CA HIS A 145 -0.94 4.99 3.94
C HIS A 145 0.44 5.58 3.52
N PRO A 146 1.02 6.55 4.26
CA PRO A 146 2.27 7.21 3.87
C PRO A 146 3.43 6.27 3.55
N ASN A 147 3.57 5.16 4.29
CA ASN A 147 4.59 4.13 4.02
C ASN A 147 4.40 3.46 2.66
N MET A 148 3.17 3.18 2.24
CA MET A 148 2.88 2.58 0.93
C MET A 148 3.03 3.59 -0.19
N GLN A 149 2.62 4.84 0.01
CA GLN A 149 2.87 5.91 -0.96
C GLN A 149 4.37 6.11 -1.20
N ARG A 150 5.17 6.10 -0.13
CA ARG A 150 6.64 6.15 -0.20
C ARG A 150 7.22 4.97 -0.96
N ALA A 151 6.76 3.76 -0.68
CA ALA A 151 7.21 2.54 -1.36
C ALA A 151 6.91 2.58 -2.86
N ALA A 152 5.69 2.97 -3.22
CA ALA A 152 5.27 3.19 -4.60
C ALA A 152 6.16 4.22 -5.31
N TRP A 153 6.44 5.36 -4.67
CA TRP A 153 7.31 6.39 -5.23
C TRP A 153 8.75 5.91 -5.44
N VAL A 154 9.34 5.23 -4.44
CA VAL A 154 10.69 4.65 -4.56
C VAL A 154 10.76 3.69 -5.74
N GLU A 155 9.76 2.83 -5.88
CA GLU A 155 9.71 1.86 -6.96
C GLU A 155 9.53 2.52 -8.33
N ALA A 156 8.64 3.51 -8.44
CA ALA A 156 8.43 4.27 -9.65
C ALA A 156 9.72 4.93 -10.14
N CYS A 157 10.48 5.55 -9.22
CA CYS A 157 11.81 6.08 -9.53
C CYS A 157 12.79 4.99 -9.97
N ARG A 158 12.74 3.79 -9.37
CA ARG A 158 13.63 2.67 -9.69
C ARG A 158 13.40 2.12 -11.09
N ILE A 159 12.14 2.01 -11.53
CA ILE A 159 11.77 1.38 -12.81
C ILE A 159 11.42 2.38 -13.92
N GLY A 160 11.50 3.68 -13.65
CA GLY A 160 11.29 4.76 -14.62
C GLY A 160 9.83 5.02 -14.97
N VAL A 161 8.91 4.85 -14.02
CA VAL A 161 7.48 5.16 -14.18
C VAL A 161 7.22 6.56 -13.62
N ARG A 162 6.46 7.39 -14.35
CA ARG A 162 6.00 8.69 -13.83
C ARG A 162 5.02 8.44 -12.69
N LEU A 163 5.29 9.03 -11.52
CA LEU A 163 4.40 8.95 -10.38
C LEU A 163 4.04 10.34 -9.86
N ASP A 164 2.74 10.61 -9.81
CA ASP A 164 2.12 11.86 -9.36
C ASP A 164 1.37 11.64 -8.02
N GLY A 165 1.04 12.71 -7.30
CA GLY A 165 0.24 12.63 -6.06
C GLY A 165 1.02 12.33 -4.77
N TYR A 166 2.35 12.19 -4.84
CA TYR A 166 3.22 12.08 -3.65
C TYR A 166 4.36 13.08 -3.69
N LYS A 167 4.62 13.72 -2.54
CA LYS A 167 5.74 14.66 -2.36
C LYS A 167 6.78 14.04 -1.44
N ALA A 168 7.93 13.70 -2.00
CA ALA A 168 9.02 13.08 -1.25
C ALA A 168 9.60 14.01 -0.18
N ASP A 169 9.78 13.47 1.01
CA ASP A 169 10.52 14.07 2.12
C ASP A 169 11.99 13.59 2.15
N ILE A 170 12.78 14.09 3.10
CA ILE A 170 14.20 13.72 3.25
C ILE A 170 14.35 12.21 3.53
N GLU A 171 13.46 11.62 4.33
CA GLU A 171 13.50 10.20 4.67
C GLU A 171 13.18 9.31 3.45
N ALA A 172 12.33 9.79 2.54
CA ALA A 172 11.93 9.07 1.33
C ALA A 172 13.11 9.01 0.39
N GLU A 173 13.83 10.13 0.25
CA GLU A 173 15.04 10.21 -0.55
C GLU A 173 16.18 9.37 0.02
N LYS A 174 16.36 9.32 1.35
CA LYS A 174 17.31 8.39 1.99
C LYS A 174 16.98 6.93 1.69
N THR A 175 15.71 6.56 1.83
CA THR A 175 15.22 5.20 1.57
C THR A 175 15.45 4.82 0.11
N ARG A 176 15.11 5.73 -0.83
CA ARG A 176 15.35 5.55 -2.26
C ARG A 176 16.82 5.31 -2.56
N ARG A 177 17.72 6.15 -2.03
CA ARG A 177 19.17 6.02 -2.26
C ARG A 177 19.68 4.67 -1.78
N ARG A 178 19.27 4.22 -0.59
CA ARG A 178 19.69 2.92 -0.04
C ARG A 178 19.25 1.74 -0.90
N ILE A 179 18.00 1.76 -1.37
CA ILE A 179 17.46 0.68 -2.19
C ILE A 179 18.12 0.68 -3.57
N VAL A 180 18.22 1.85 -4.21
CA VAL A 180 18.86 1.98 -5.54
C VAL A 180 20.34 1.60 -5.49
N SER A 181 21.09 2.02 -4.46
CA SER A 181 22.50 1.65 -4.32
C SER A 181 22.69 0.14 -4.15
N ALA A 182 21.84 -0.51 -3.33
CA ALA A 182 21.87 -1.96 -3.17
C ALA A 182 21.60 -2.69 -4.50
N THR A 183 20.64 -2.21 -5.29
CA THR A 183 20.35 -2.78 -6.62
C THR A 183 21.53 -2.63 -7.58
N ILE A 184 22.23 -1.48 -7.57
CA ILE A 184 23.42 -1.25 -8.41
C ILE A 184 24.54 -2.22 -8.04
N ASP A 185 24.78 -2.43 -6.75
CA ASP A 185 25.80 -3.37 -6.28
C ASP A 185 25.47 -4.82 -6.66
N GLU A 186 24.20 -5.23 -6.53
CA GLU A 186 23.70 -6.54 -7.00
C GLU A 186 23.87 -6.71 -8.52
N MET A 187 23.53 -5.69 -9.31
CA MET A 187 23.73 -5.69 -10.77
C MET A 187 25.22 -5.80 -11.13
N HIS A 188 26.10 -5.07 -10.44
CA HIS A 188 27.54 -5.16 -10.62
C HIS A 188 28.10 -6.54 -10.24
N ALA A 189 27.60 -7.14 -9.16
CA ALA A 189 27.98 -8.48 -8.74
C ALA A 189 27.54 -9.54 -9.77
N ALA A 190 26.31 -9.43 -10.30
CA ALA A 190 25.80 -10.31 -11.36
C ALA A 190 26.64 -10.20 -12.65
N LEU A 191 27.01 -8.98 -13.05
CA LEU A 191 27.90 -8.74 -14.20
C LEU A 191 29.31 -9.31 -14.01
N LYS A 192 29.84 -9.29 -12.78
CA LYS A 192 31.15 -9.87 -12.46
C LYS A 192 31.12 -11.41 -12.37
N GLY A 193 29.96 -11.99 -12.05
CA GLY A 193 29.75 -13.43 -11.94
C GLY A 193 29.37 -14.12 -13.26
N ALA A 194 29.03 -13.38 -14.32
CA ALA A 194 28.70 -13.97 -15.61
C ALA A 194 29.97 -14.53 -16.30
N PRO A 195 30.04 -15.84 -16.63
CA PRO A 195 31.19 -16.38 -17.34
C PRO A 195 31.28 -15.71 -18.71
N LYS A 196 32.45 -15.12 -19.01
CA LYS A 196 32.75 -14.61 -20.36
C LYS A 196 32.56 -15.77 -21.33
N THR A 197 31.53 -15.71 -22.17
CA THR A 197 31.44 -16.55 -23.36
C THR A 197 32.65 -16.21 -24.22
N SER A 198 33.69 -17.03 -24.11
CA SER A 198 34.86 -16.98 -24.97
C SER A 198 34.39 -17.21 -26.38
N GLY A 199 34.39 -16.16 -27.20
CA GLY A 199 34.25 -16.29 -28.64
C GLY A 199 35.33 -17.23 -29.15
N ARG A 200 34.93 -18.43 -29.59
CA ARG A 200 35.78 -19.27 -30.42
C ARG A 200 35.73 -18.71 -31.83
N ARG A 201 36.95 -18.61 -32.37
CA ARG A 201 37.37 -18.24 -33.72
C ARG A 201 36.48 -18.76 -34.84
#